data_AF-A0A077XRW8-F1
#
_entry.id   AF-A0A077XRW8-F1
#
_cell.length_a   1.000
_cell.length_b   1.000
_cell.length_c   1.000
_cell.angle_alpha   90.00
_cell.angle_beta   90.00
_cell.angle_gamma   90.00
#
_symmetry.space_group_name_H-M   'P 1'
#
loop_
_entity.id
_entity.type
_entity.pdbx_description
1 polymer ?
#
loop_
_entity_poly.entity_id
_entity_poly.type
_entity_poly.pdbx_seq_one_letter_code
_entity_poly.pdbx_strand_id
1 'polypeptide(L)' 'MEGHRFYDLVRWGEAKSTLESYSTFEGGILPTYKGLNFKPENEYFPIPQTQIDRSGGALTQNTGY' A
#
# COMPACT_ATOMS: atom_id res chain seq x y z
N MET A 1 -0.17 13.91 13.92
CA MET A 1 -0.31 12.88 12.86
C MET A 1 -1.04 11.70 13.50
N GLU A 2 -2.31 11.51 13.18
CA GLU A 2 -3.23 10.57 13.88
C GLU A 2 -3.45 9.24 13.12
N GLY A 3 -2.77 9.05 11.98
CA GLY A 3 -2.74 7.77 11.26
C GLY A 3 -3.86 7.53 10.25
N HIS A 4 -4.77 8.48 10.03
CA HIS A 4 -5.94 8.26 9.16
C HIS A 4 -5.67 8.37 7.66
N ARG A 5 -4.68 9.18 7.26
CA ARG A 5 -4.54 9.65 5.87
C ARG A 5 -4.45 8.52 4.84
N PHE A 6 -3.68 7.48 5.11
CA PHE A 6 -3.55 6.36 4.16
C PHE A 6 -4.87 5.62 3.99
N TYR A 7 -5.56 5.30 5.09
CA TYR A 7 -6.82 4.57 5.06
C TYR A 7 -7.92 5.36 4.34
N ASP A 8 -7.98 6.68 4.52
CA ASP A 8 -8.92 7.52 3.79
C ASP A 8 -8.65 7.53 2.28
N LEU A 9 -7.38 7.64 1.89
CA LEU A 9 -6.99 7.59 0.47
C LEU A 9 -7.36 6.26 -0.20
N VAL A 10 -7.15 5.14 0.49
CA VAL A 10 -7.55 3.82 0.00
C VAL A 10 -9.07 3.73 -0.10
N ARG A 11 -9.81 4.15 0.94
CA ARG A 11 -11.28 4.12 0.96
C ARG A 11 -11.92 4.98 -0.13
N TRP A 12 -11.28 6.07 -0.52
CA TRP A 12 -11.74 6.95 -1.61
C TRP A 12 -11.27 6.50 -3.00
N GLY A 13 -10.35 5.54 -3.10
CA GLY A 13 -9.76 5.14 -4.38
C GLY A 13 -8.75 6.15 -4.94
N GLU A 14 -8.17 6.99 -4.09
CA GLU A 14 -7.26 8.08 -4.47
C GLU A 14 -5.79 7.82 -4.08
N ALA A 15 -5.48 6.64 -3.52
CA ALA A 15 -4.16 6.31 -3.00
C ALA A 15 -3.07 6.41 -4.08
N LYS A 16 -3.26 5.77 -5.24
CA LYS A 16 -2.26 5.77 -6.32
C LYS A 16 -1.93 7.19 -6.79
N SER A 17 -2.94 7.95 -7.21
CA SER A 17 -2.76 9.30 -7.76
C SER A 17 -2.12 10.24 -6.74
N THR A 18 -2.56 10.19 -5.48
CA THR A 18 -2.04 11.06 -4.42
C THR A 18 -0.60 10.70 -4.06
N LEU A 19 -0.29 9.41 -3.84
CA LEU A 19 1.02 8.98 -3.39
C LEU A 19 2.09 9.12 -4.49
N GLU A 20 1.78 8.82 -5.74
CA GLU A 20 2.71 9.00 -6.86
C GLU A 20 2.95 10.48 -7.17
N SER A 21 1.92 11.33 -7.03
CA SER A 21 2.06 12.79 -7.12
C SER A 21 2.98 13.33 -6.02
N TYR A 22 2.76 12.91 -4.77
CA TYR A 22 3.63 13.27 -3.65
C TYR A 22 5.07 12.79 -3.84
N SER A 23 5.26 11.54 -4.28
CA SER A 23 6.57 10.98 -4.61
C SER A 23 7.32 11.82 -5.65
N THR A 24 6.62 12.32 -6.67
CA THR A 24 7.20 13.19 -7.71
C THR A 24 7.64 14.53 -7.13
N PHE A 25 6.80 15.16 -6.30
CA PHE A 25 7.12 16.43 -5.63
C PHE A 25 8.28 16.27 -4.64
N GLU A 26 8.12 15.38 -3.66
CA GLU A 26 9.08 15.17 -2.57
C GLU A 26 10.39 14.58 -3.09
N GLY A 27 10.35 13.76 -4.14
CA GLY A 27 11.53 13.21 -4.80
C GLY A 27 12.45 14.27 -5.43
N GLY A 28 11.98 15.50 -5.61
CA GLY A 28 12.80 16.66 -5.98
C GLY A 28 13.57 17.28 -4.80
N ILE A 29 13.19 16.96 -3.57
CA ILE A 29 13.78 17.46 -2.31
C ILE A 29 14.60 16.35 -1.64
N LEU A 30 13.98 15.18 -1.45
CA LEU A 30 14.55 14.00 -0.81
C LEU A 30 14.54 12.81 -1.78
N PRO A 31 15.70 12.39 -2.31
CA PRO A 31 15.80 11.34 -3.33
C PRO A 31 15.15 10.00 -2.97
N THR A 32 15.06 9.66 -1.67
CA THR A 32 14.42 8.43 -1.18
C THR A 32 12.94 8.32 -1.57
N TYR A 33 12.26 9.44 -1.82
CA TYR A 33 10.86 9.44 -2.24
C TYR A 33 10.68 9.29 -3.75
N LYS A 34 11.74 9.26 -4.57
CA LYS A 34 11.65 9.28 -6.03
C LYS A 34 11.25 7.92 -6.60
N GLY A 35 10.36 7.94 -7.60
CA GLY A 35 10.05 6.76 -8.42
C GLY A 35 9.12 5.76 -7.77
N LEU A 36 8.25 6.20 -6.85
CA LEU A 36 7.19 5.35 -6.32
C LEU A 36 6.30 4.86 -7.48
N ASN A 37 6.07 3.56 -7.53
CA ASN A 37 5.07 2.93 -8.38
C ASN A 37 4.08 2.20 -7.49
N PHE A 38 2.94 2.83 -7.23
CA PHE A 38 1.89 2.29 -6.37
C PHE A 38 0.94 1.41 -7.18
N LYS A 39 0.78 0.16 -6.73
CA LYS A 39 -0.02 -0.87 -7.40
C LYS A 39 -1.25 -1.23 -6.57
N PRO A 40 -2.29 -1.85 -7.18
CA PRO A 40 -3.49 -2.26 -6.46
C PRO A 40 -3.23 -3.13 -5.22
N GLU A 41 -2.24 -4.03 -5.28
CA GLU A 41 -1.87 -4.87 -4.12
C GLU A 41 -1.32 -4.05 -2.94
N ASN A 42 -0.83 -2.83 -3.14
CA ASN A 42 -0.26 -2.00 -2.06
C ASN A 42 -1.30 -1.30 -1.19
N GLU A 43 -2.59 -1.43 -1.50
CA GLU A 43 -3.69 -0.85 -0.71
C GLU A 43 -3.87 -1.52 0.65
N TYR A 44 -3.46 -2.79 0.78
CA TYR A 44 -3.61 -3.58 1.99
C TYR A 44 -2.29 -4.29 2.32
N PHE A 45 -2.01 -4.46 3.61
CA PHE A 45 -0.91 -5.34 3.99
C PHE A 45 -1.22 -6.79 3.60
N PRO A 46 -0.19 -7.58 3.21
CA PRO A 46 -0.39 -9.00 2.97
C PRO A 46 -0.84 -9.69 4.24
N ILE A 47 -1.68 -10.71 4.09
CA ILE A 47 -1.91 -11.65 5.18
C ILE A 47 -0.56 -12.32 5.49
N PRO A 48 -0.09 -12.33 6.76
CA PRO A 48 1.20 -12.92 7.08
C PRO A 48 1.25 -14.39 6.67
N GLN A 49 2.30 -14.79 5.95
CA GLN A 49 2.42 -16.14 5.39
C GLN A 49 2.28 -17.23 6.48
N THR A 50 2.85 -17.00 7.65
CA THR A 50 2.74 -17.93 8.79
C THR A 50 1.31 -18.17 9.27
N GLN A 51 0.40 -17.20 9.08
CA GLN A 51 -1.02 -17.38 9.39
C GLN A 51 -1.72 -18.19 8.31
N ILE A 52 -1.38 -17.95 7.03
CA ILE A 52 -1.88 -18.76 5.91
C ILE A 52 -1.48 -20.22 6.11
N ASP A 53 -0.20 -20.49 6.37
CA ASP A 53 0.32 -21.84 6.56
C ASP A 53 -0.36 -22.57 7.74
N ARG A 54 -0.59 -21.86 8.86
CA ARG A 54 -1.25 -22.41 10.05
C ARG A 54 -2.76 -22.58 9.90
N SER A 55 -3.38 -21.90 8.93
CA SER A 55 -4.83 -21.94 8.75
C SER A 55 -5.34 -23.26 8.18
N GLY A 56 -4.47 -24.13 7.66
CA GLY A 56 -4.87 -25.38 7.02
C GLY A 56 -5.73 -25.19 5.76
N GLY A 57 -5.58 -24.03 5.08
CA GLY A 57 -6.33 -23.68 3.87
C GLY A 57 -7.55 -22.79 4.11
N ALA A 58 -7.83 -22.37 5.35
CA ALA A 58 -8.94 -21.47 5.65
C ALA A 58 -8.66 -20.00 5.25
N LEU A 59 -7.38 -19.60 5.20
CA LEU A 59 -6.98 -18.27 4.75
C LEU A 59 -6.40 -18.34 3.33
N THR A 60 -6.87 -17.47 2.46
CA THR A 60 -6.30 -17.22 1.13
C THR A 60 -5.72 -15.82 1.08
N GLN A 61 -4.61 -15.64 0.37
CA GLN A 61 -3.95 -14.34 0.24
C GLN A 61 -4.82 -13.33 -0.54
N ASN A 62 -4.58 -12.04 -0.30
CA ASN A 62 -5.11 -10.93 -1.11
C ASN A 62 -4.64 -11.04 -2.58
N THR A 63 -5.47 -10.59 -3.52
CA THR A 63 -5.12 -10.57 -4.94
C THR A 63 -3.82 -9.78 -5.18
N GLY A 64 -2.86 -10.40 -5.90
CA GLY A 64 -1.60 -9.75 -6.29
C GLY A 64 -0.39 -10.05 -5.39
N TYR A 65 -0.57 -10.86 -4.34
CA TYR A 65 0.49 -11.35 -3.45
C TYR A 65 0.79 -12.83 -3.63
#